data_AF-A0A2V7M1C1-F1
#
_entry.id   AF-A0A2V7M1C1-F1
#
_cell.length_a   1.000
_cell.length_b   1.000
_cell.length_c   1.000
_cell.angle_alpha   90.00
_cell.angle_beta   90.00
_cell.angle_gamma   90.00
#
_symmetry.space_group_name_H-M   'P 1'
#
loop_
_entity.id
_entity.type
_entity.pdbx_description
1 polymer ?
#
loop_
_entity_poly.entity_id
_entity_poly.type
_entity_poly.pdbx_seq_one_letter_code
_entity_poly.pdbx_strand_id
1 'polypeptide(L)'
;MRRWAKRALASVALVATAGCPRAPRGAPQPPAGEPELRIGLAVGLANASIGGPESGELFVSDATSGTPVGSIPAGVRWVVFPDSADPSRLRLVKPDSTRTEPLRGIAVVNVTENRFVVANGRRYRGRINITSGRGGVTVVNRVNVESYIAGVVGPEIGARRPDETAAVLAQAVVSRSFAIKNRGRWEAFGFDAYADTRDQVYLGVAVETDQVWDAVRKTAGQVLEYDGDVIDAY
;
A
#
# COMPACT_ATOMS: atom_id res chain seq x y z
N MET A 1 -86.71 20.83 -12.41
CA MET A 1 -85.54 20.38 -13.20
C MET A 1 -84.32 20.35 -12.28
N ARG A 2 -83.92 19.17 -11.78
CA ARG A 2 -82.76 19.00 -10.86
C ARG A 2 -81.74 18.08 -11.55
N ARG A 3 -80.55 18.60 -11.83
CA ARG A 3 -79.44 17.89 -12.49
C ARG A 3 -78.58 17.17 -11.43
N TRP A 4 -78.33 15.89 -11.65
CA TRP A 4 -77.39 15.07 -10.87
C TRP A 4 -75.98 15.20 -11.45
N ALA A 5 -75.00 15.52 -10.60
CA ALA A 5 -73.58 15.56 -10.95
C ALA A 5 -72.97 14.16 -10.83
N LYS A 6 -72.28 13.70 -11.89
CA LYS A 6 -71.57 12.42 -11.94
C LYS A 6 -70.21 12.55 -11.24
N ARG A 7 -69.90 11.58 -10.37
CA ARG A 7 -68.60 11.41 -9.70
C ARG A 7 -67.57 10.90 -10.69
N ALA A 8 -66.38 11.51 -10.73
CA ALA A 8 -65.20 10.98 -11.39
C ALA A 8 -64.23 10.44 -10.34
N LEU A 9 -63.81 9.18 -10.48
CA LEU A 9 -62.78 8.54 -9.67
C LEU A 9 -61.40 9.00 -10.18
N ALA A 10 -60.58 9.55 -9.29
CA ALA A 10 -59.18 9.84 -9.56
C ALA A 10 -58.32 8.65 -9.08
N SER A 11 -57.66 7.97 -10.01
CA SER A 11 -56.67 6.93 -9.71
C SER A 11 -55.34 7.59 -9.32
N VAL A 12 -54.86 7.33 -8.11
CA VAL A 12 -53.54 7.73 -7.63
C VAL A 12 -52.54 6.64 -7.97
N ALA A 13 -51.59 6.93 -8.87
CA ALA A 13 -50.47 6.06 -9.15
C ALA A 13 -49.35 6.32 -8.13
N LEU A 14 -49.00 5.31 -7.33
CA LEU A 14 -47.86 5.32 -6.41
C LEU A 14 -46.57 5.20 -7.23
N VAL A 15 -45.69 6.21 -7.15
CA VAL A 15 -44.32 6.11 -7.66
C VAL A 15 -43.43 5.53 -6.55
N ALA A 16 -43.03 4.27 -6.70
CA ALA A 16 -42.01 3.66 -5.85
C ALA A 16 -40.63 4.17 -6.28
N THR A 17 -39.98 4.96 -5.42
CA THR A 17 -38.59 5.35 -5.59
C THR A 17 -37.69 4.17 -5.21
N ALA A 18 -37.15 3.48 -6.21
CA ALA A 18 -36.10 2.51 -6.01
C ALA A 18 -34.84 3.24 -5.52
N GLY A 19 -34.55 3.17 -4.22
CA GLY A 19 -33.28 3.62 -3.65
C GLY A 19 -32.17 2.67 -4.08
N CYS A 20 -31.16 3.19 -4.79
CA CYS A 20 -29.98 2.41 -5.15
C CYS A 20 -29.28 1.88 -3.88
N PRO A 21 -28.89 0.60 -3.82
CA PRO A 21 -28.10 0.08 -2.71
C PRO A 21 -26.74 0.80 -2.67
N ARG A 22 -26.38 1.29 -1.47
CA ARG A 22 -25.10 1.96 -1.20
C ARG A 22 -23.96 0.96 -1.41
N ALA A 23 -23.01 1.28 -2.29
CA ALA A 23 -21.84 0.45 -2.55
C ALA A 23 -21.06 0.15 -1.25
N PRO A 24 -20.44 -1.05 -1.11
CA PRO A 24 -19.51 -1.33 -0.03
C PRO A 24 -18.37 -0.30 -0.04
N ARG A 25 -17.95 0.15 1.15
CA ARG A 25 -16.82 1.07 1.30
C ARG A 25 -15.53 0.31 0.91
N GLY A 26 -15.10 0.49 -0.33
CA GLY A 26 -13.76 0.11 -0.77
C GLY A 26 -12.71 0.77 0.12
N ALA A 27 -11.52 0.17 0.17
CA ALA A 27 -10.37 0.71 0.89
C ALA A 27 -10.20 2.21 0.58
N PRO A 28 -9.89 3.07 1.58
CA PRO A 28 -9.72 4.49 1.34
C PRO A 28 -8.71 4.70 0.22
N GLN A 29 -9.16 5.20 -0.93
CA GLN A 29 -8.26 5.76 -1.91
C GLN A 29 -7.64 7.00 -1.25
N PRO A 30 -6.31 7.09 -1.18
CA PRO A 30 -5.69 8.25 -0.58
C PRO A 30 -6.08 9.51 -1.36
N PRO A 31 -6.32 10.63 -0.66
CA PRO A 31 -6.69 11.88 -1.30
C PRO A 31 -5.60 12.34 -2.27
N ALA A 32 -6.00 12.89 -3.42
CA ALA A 32 -5.08 13.48 -4.38
C ALA A 32 -4.26 14.59 -3.69
N GLY A 33 -2.96 14.35 -3.48
CA GLY A 33 -2.04 15.29 -2.82
C GLY A 33 -1.13 14.65 -1.76
N GLU A 34 -1.40 13.43 -1.29
CA GLU A 34 -0.51 12.73 -0.37
C GLU A 34 0.75 12.20 -1.10
N PRO A 35 1.97 12.49 -0.61
CA PRO A 35 3.19 11.95 -1.22
C PRO A 35 3.24 10.41 -1.13
N GLU A 36 3.82 9.79 -2.16
CA GLU A 36 4.19 8.37 -2.14
C GLU A 36 5.68 8.22 -1.78
N LEU A 37 5.98 7.27 -0.88
CA LEU A 37 7.31 6.85 -0.50
C LEU A 37 7.67 5.51 -1.15
N ARG A 38 8.95 5.34 -1.49
CA ARG A 38 9.57 4.08 -1.91
C ARG A 38 10.38 3.52 -0.75
N ILE A 39 9.95 2.41 -0.16
CA ILE A 39 10.61 1.80 0.99
C ILE A 39 11.35 0.54 0.55
N GLY A 40 12.67 0.52 0.68
CA GLY A 40 13.53 -0.63 0.41
C GLY A 40 13.31 -1.71 1.47
N LEU A 41 12.50 -2.72 1.13
CA LEU A 41 12.19 -3.84 2.01
C LEU A 41 13.35 -4.85 2.10
N ALA A 42 14.06 -5.03 0.99
CA ALA A 42 15.25 -5.87 0.91
C ALA A 42 16.07 -5.50 -0.34
N VAL A 43 17.39 -5.55 -0.22
CA VAL A 43 18.33 -5.20 -1.30
C VAL A 43 19.36 -6.31 -1.47
N GLY A 44 19.65 -6.69 -2.71
CA GLY A 44 20.68 -7.68 -3.01
C GLY A 44 20.32 -9.11 -2.65
N LEU A 45 19.04 -9.49 -2.73
CA LEU A 45 18.60 -10.86 -2.48
C LEU A 45 18.90 -11.76 -3.68
N ALA A 46 19.15 -13.05 -3.44
CA ALA A 46 19.22 -14.04 -4.52
C ALA A 46 17.87 -14.22 -5.24
N ASN A 47 16.77 -14.06 -4.51
CA ASN A 47 15.40 -14.12 -5.02
C ASN A 47 14.44 -13.39 -4.07
N ALA A 48 13.22 -13.15 -4.56
CA ALA A 48 12.11 -12.65 -3.74
C ALA A 48 10.85 -13.47 -4.01
N SER A 49 9.89 -13.47 -3.09
CA SER A 49 8.59 -14.12 -3.29
C SER A 49 7.45 -13.11 -3.23
N ILE A 50 6.45 -13.33 -4.08
CA ILE A 50 5.24 -12.53 -4.15
C ILE A 50 4.03 -13.46 -4.01
N GLY A 51 3.02 -13.01 -3.26
CA GLY A 51 1.83 -13.79 -2.96
C GLY A 51 2.03 -14.78 -1.81
N GLY A 52 1.21 -15.82 -1.77
CA GLY A 52 1.19 -16.84 -0.72
C GLY A 52 -0.14 -16.88 0.06
N PRO A 53 -0.22 -17.68 1.14
CA PRO A 53 -1.48 -18.00 1.82
C PRO A 53 -2.29 -16.77 2.28
N GLU A 54 -1.61 -15.73 2.76
CA GLU A 54 -2.24 -14.49 3.24
C GLU A 54 -2.54 -13.48 2.11
N SER A 55 -2.15 -13.76 0.87
CA SER A 55 -2.34 -12.85 -0.26
C SER A 55 -3.76 -12.93 -0.84
N GLY A 56 -4.32 -11.77 -1.20
CA GLY A 56 -5.42 -11.72 -2.16
C GLY A 56 -4.93 -12.03 -3.59
N GLU A 57 -5.81 -11.91 -4.57
CA GLU A 57 -5.41 -11.93 -5.98
C GLU A 57 -4.53 -10.70 -6.26
N LEU A 58 -3.42 -10.95 -6.96
CA LEU A 58 -2.47 -9.92 -7.33
C LEU A 58 -2.41 -9.77 -8.84
N PHE A 59 -2.38 -8.53 -9.30
CA PHE A 59 -2.11 -8.21 -10.69
C PHE A 59 -0.63 -7.85 -10.85
N VAL A 60 0.01 -8.41 -11.88
CA VAL A 60 1.43 -8.25 -12.16
C VAL A 60 1.61 -7.56 -13.51
N SER A 61 2.46 -6.55 -13.54
CA SER A 61 2.85 -5.83 -14.75
C SER A 61 4.35 -5.59 -14.82
N ASP A 62 4.86 -5.26 -16.01
CA ASP A 62 6.20 -4.69 -16.13
C ASP A 62 6.22 -3.31 -15.46
N ALA A 63 7.16 -3.08 -14.55
CA ALA A 63 7.23 -1.86 -13.76
C ALA A 63 7.58 -0.61 -14.58
N THR A 64 8.15 -0.78 -15.78
CA THR A 64 8.57 0.32 -16.66
C THR A 64 7.46 0.68 -17.63
N SER A 65 6.93 -0.32 -18.37
CA SER A 65 5.92 -0.08 -19.41
C SER A 65 4.48 -0.12 -18.90
N GLY A 66 4.25 -0.69 -17.71
CA GLY A 66 2.90 -0.97 -17.21
C GLY A 66 2.19 -2.12 -17.95
N THR A 67 2.86 -2.79 -18.90
CA THR A 67 2.27 -3.88 -19.68
C THR A 67 1.86 -5.03 -18.75
N PRO A 68 0.62 -5.54 -18.85
CA PRO A 68 0.18 -6.70 -18.09
C PRO A 68 1.06 -7.93 -18.33
N VAL A 69 1.50 -8.59 -17.25
CA VAL A 69 2.23 -9.86 -17.30
C VAL A 69 1.31 -11.03 -16.94
N GLY A 70 0.40 -10.81 -15.99
CA GLY A 70 -0.59 -11.80 -15.58
C GLY A 70 -1.15 -11.52 -14.19
N SER A 71 -1.85 -12.50 -13.62
CA SER A 71 -2.32 -12.46 -12.23
C SER A 71 -1.79 -13.64 -11.42
N ILE A 72 -1.60 -13.41 -10.13
CA ILE A 72 -1.29 -14.43 -9.12
C ILE A 72 -2.58 -14.67 -8.34
N PRO A 73 -3.18 -15.87 -8.44
CA PRO A 73 -4.39 -16.18 -7.69
C PRO A 73 -4.17 -16.06 -6.17
N ALA A 74 -5.25 -15.80 -5.42
CA ALA A 74 -5.19 -15.76 -3.96
C ALA A 74 -4.62 -17.07 -3.40
N GLY A 75 -3.77 -16.96 -2.36
CA GLY A 75 -3.09 -18.12 -1.77
C GLY A 75 -1.89 -18.64 -2.56
N VAL A 76 -1.71 -18.23 -3.83
CA VAL A 76 -0.62 -18.70 -4.69
C VAL A 76 0.62 -17.82 -4.52
N ARG A 77 1.80 -18.43 -4.54
CA ARG A 77 3.09 -17.76 -4.46
C ARG A 77 3.89 -17.94 -5.73
N TRP A 78 4.42 -16.85 -6.28
CA TRP A 78 5.41 -16.86 -7.36
C TRP A 78 6.75 -16.40 -6.79
N VAL A 79 7.85 -16.83 -7.40
CA VAL A 79 9.21 -16.48 -6.98
C VAL A 79 9.91 -15.72 -8.11
N VAL A 80 10.60 -14.65 -7.75
CA VAL A 80 11.31 -13.74 -8.65
C VAL A 80 12.80 -14.02 -8.55
N PHE A 81 13.44 -14.24 -9.70
CA PHE A 81 14.88 -14.45 -9.82
C PHE A 81 15.47 -13.48 -10.84
N PRO A 82 16.76 -13.11 -10.71
CA PRO A 82 17.52 -12.55 -11.82
C PRO A 82 17.54 -13.54 -12.99
N ASP A 83 17.42 -13.03 -14.22
CA ASP A 83 17.57 -13.86 -15.41
C ASP A 83 19.02 -14.33 -15.56
N SER A 84 19.21 -15.60 -15.94
CA SER A 84 20.54 -16.20 -16.03
C SER A 84 21.34 -15.73 -17.25
N ALA A 85 20.67 -15.29 -18.32
CA ALA A 85 21.33 -14.78 -19.52
C ALA A 85 21.61 -13.27 -19.41
N ASP A 86 20.74 -12.53 -18.75
CA ASP A 86 20.89 -11.10 -18.47
C ASP A 86 20.47 -10.79 -17.02
N PRO A 87 21.40 -10.75 -16.05
CA PRO A 87 21.11 -10.48 -14.65
C PRO A 87 20.50 -9.09 -14.38
N SER A 88 20.49 -8.19 -15.38
CA SER A 88 19.76 -6.93 -15.29
C SER A 88 18.25 -7.10 -15.49
N ARG A 89 17.77 -8.29 -15.84
CA ARG A 89 16.37 -8.63 -15.97
C ARG A 89 15.92 -9.61 -14.91
N LEU A 90 14.61 -9.71 -14.73
CA LEU A 90 13.95 -10.57 -13.77
C LEU A 90 13.01 -11.54 -14.48
N ARG A 91 12.83 -12.73 -13.90
CA ARG A 91 11.76 -13.66 -14.29
C ARG A 91 10.94 -14.02 -13.07
N LEU A 92 9.63 -14.18 -13.28
CA LEU A 92 8.78 -14.86 -12.29
C LEU A 92 8.68 -16.34 -12.63
N VAL A 93 8.78 -17.17 -11.60
CA VAL A 93 8.61 -18.62 -11.64
C VAL A 93 7.32 -18.96 -10.89
N LYS A 94 6.42 -19.65 -11.57
CA LYS A 94 5.13 -20.10 -11.02
C LYS A 94 5.30 -21.44 -10.30
N PRO A 95 4.30 -21.90 -9.52
CA PRO A 95 4.37 -23.19 -8.82
C PRO A 95 4.55 -24.40 -9.75
N ASP A 96 4.05 -24.32 -10.99
CA ASP A 96 4.22 -25.35 -12.03
C ASP A 96 5.60 -25.31 -12.71
N SER A 97 6.54 -24.51 -12.19
CA SER A 97 7.88 -24.25 -12.73
C SER A 97 7.92 -23.52 -14.08
N THR A 98 6.78 -23.10 -14.63
CA THR A 98 6.76 -22.24 -15.80
C THR A 98 7.29 -20.85 -15.46
N ARG A 99 7.93 -20.20 -16.44
CA ARG A 99 8.59 -18.91 -16.28
C ARG A 99 7.96 -17.86 -17.18
N THR A 100 7.96 -16.61 -16.73
CA THR A 100 7.65 -15.47 -17.60
C THR A 100 8.81 -15.18 -18.54
N GLU A 101 8.55 -14.37 -19.57
CA GLU A 101 9.62 -13.66 -20.29
C GLU A 101 10.44 -12.78 -19.34
N PRO A 102 11.70 -12.43 -19.69
CA PRO A 102 12.52 -11.51 -18.90
C PRO A 102 11.94 -10.10 -18.87
N LEU A 103 11.76 -9.56 -17.67
CA LEU A 103 11.21 -8.23 -17.40
C LEU A 103 12.30 -7.31 -16.86
N ARG A 104 12.22 -6.01 -17.14
CA ARG A 104 13.17 -5.03 -16.57
C ARG A 104 12.86 -4.70 -15.12
N GLY A 105 11.58 -4.78 -14.76
CA GLY A 105 11.11 -4.63 -13.40
C GLY A 105 9.69 -5.18 -13.29
N ILE A 106 9.28 -5.50 -12.08
CA ILE A 106 8.00 -6.11 -11.80
C ILE A 106 7.23 -5.17 -10.88
N ALA A 107 5.99 -4.85 -11.22
CA ALA A 107 5.06 -4.14 -10.36
C ALA A 107 3.90 -5.08 -9.99
N VAL A 108 3.54 -5.07 -8.72
CA VAL A 108 2.52 -5.96 -8.16
C VAL A 108 1.54 -5.14 -7.33
N VAL A 109 0.26 -5.24 -7.65
CA VAL A 109 -0.83 -4.62 -6.91
C VAL A 109 -1.82 -5.69 -6.45
N ASN A 110 -2.43 -5.47 -5.30
CA ASN A 110 -3.58 -6.27 -4.88
C ASN A 110 -4.85 -5.77 -5.59
N VAL A 111 -5.70 -6.70 -6.03
CA VAL A 111 -6.98 -6.39 -6.69
C VAL A 111 -8.19 -6.99 -5.95
N THR A 112 -7.99 -7.48 -4.74
CA THR A 112 -9.05 -8.06 -3.90
C THR A 112 -9.38 -7.12 -2.74
N GLU A 113 -10.64 -6.74 -2.63
CA GLU A 113 -11.08 -5.85 -1.56
C GLU A 113 -10.70 -6.38 -0.17
N ASN A 114 -10.27 -5.47 0.72
CA ASN A 114 -9.84 -5.79 2.09
C ASN A 114 -8.68 -6.80 2.19
N ARG A 115 -7.88 -6.93 1.13
CA ARG A 115 -6.64 -7.72 1.13
C ARG A 115 -5.43 -6.83 0.85
N PHE A 116 -4.25 -7.44 0.99
CA PHE A 116 -2.95 -6.79 0.88
C PHE A 116 -2.08 -7.52 -0.13
N VAL A 117 -1.08 -6.82 -0.65
CA VAL A 117 0.01 -7.46 -1.38
C VAL A 117 0.93 -8.14 -0.38
N VAL A 118 1.39 -9.35 -0.71
CA VAL A 118 2.36 -10.10 0.11
C VAL A 118 3.68 -10.17 -0.62
N ALA A 119 4.75 -9.73 0.04
CA ALA A 119 6.12 -9.87 -0.45
C ALA A 119 6.99 -10.47 0.66
N ASN A 120 7.76 -11.51 0.33
CA ASN A 120 8.62 -12.23 1.27
C ASN A 120 7.89 -12.65 2.56
N GLY A 121 6.63 -13.08 2.42
CA GLY A 121 5.80 -13.54 3.54
C GLY A 121 5.20 -12.43 4.41
N ARG A 122 5.38 -11.15 4.07
CA ARG A 122 4.84 -10.02 4.82
C ARG A 122 3.80 -9.25 4.01
N ARG A 123 2.74 -8.79 4.68
CA ARG A 123 1.64 -8.00 4.10
C ARG A 123 1.99 -6.51 4.07
N TYR A 124 1.73 -5.88 2.93
CA TYR A 124 1.96 -4.45 2.73
C TYR A 124 0.76 -3.76 2.09
N ARG A 125 0.64 -2.46 2.37
CA ARG A 125 -0.26 -1.54 1.65
C ARG A 125 0.42 -1.03 0.39
N GLY A 126 -0.36 -0.41 -0.49
CA GLY A 126 0.14 0.13 -1.75
C GLY A 126 0.55 -0.99 -2.72
N ARG A 127 1.71 -0.83 -3.36
CA ARG A 127 2.21 -1.76 -4.39
C ARG A 127 3.64 -2.19 -4.11
N ILE A 128 4.02 -3.34 -4.66
CA ILE A 128 5.39 -3.84 -4.58
C ILE A 128 6.04 -3.72 -5.95
N ASN A 129 7.20 -3.07 -5.97
CA ASN A 129 8.06 -3.00 -7.13
C ASN A 129 9.29 -3.87 -6.86
N ILE A 130 9.68 -4.68 -7.83
CA ILE A 130 10.90 -5.48 -7.79
C ILE A 130 11.77 -5.12 -8.98
N THR A 131 13.04 -4.84 -8.72
CA THR A 131 14.04 -4.55 -9.74
C THR A 131 15.27 -5.43 -9.54
N SER A 132 16.03 -5.62 -10.61
CA SER A 132 17.42 -6.03 -10.50
C SER A 132 18.22 -4.84 -9.96
N GLY A 133 19.02 -5.06 -8.92
CA GLY A 133 19.81 -4.05 -8.24
C GLY A 133 21.21 -4.54 -7.90
N ARG A 134 21.96 -3.76 -7.11
CA ARG A 134 23.33 -4.11 -6.70
C ARG A 134 23.31 -5.42 -5.91
N GLY A 135 23.83 -6.47 -6.52
CA GLY A 135 23.99 -7.79 -5.87
C GLY A 135 22.78 -8.70 -5.95
N GLY A 136 21.72 -8.36 -6.71
CA GLY A 136 20.58 -9.26 -6.93
C GLY A 136 19.24 -8.54 -6.98
N VAL A 137 18.22 -9.17 -6.42
CA VAL A 137 16.84 -8.67 -6.39
C VAL A 137 16.69 -7.59 -5.31
N THR A 138 16.10 -6.46 -5.70
CA THR A 138 15.70 -5.39 -4.78
C THR A 138 14.18 -5.32 -4.72
N VAL A 139 13.62 -5.37 -3.52
CA VAL A 139 12.18 -5.33 -3.26
C VAL A 139 11.83 -3.99 -2.62
N VAL A 140 10.96 -3.23 -3.26
CA VAL A 140 10.54 -1.89 -2.84
C VAL A 140 9.04 -1.86 -2.64
N ASN A 141 8.58 -1.36 -1.50
CA ASN A 141 7.17 -1.01 -1.32
C ASN A 141 6.95 0.45 -1.70
N ARG A 142 6.08 0.69 -2.68
CA ARG A 142 5.59 2.03 -2.99
C ARG A 142 4.27 2.24 -2.26
N VAL A 143 4.28 3.16 -1.31
CA VAL A 143 3.21 3.32 -0.33
C VAL A 143 3.02 4.78 0.03
N ASN A 144 1.77 5.16 0.24
CA ASN A 144 1.38 6.47 0.70
C ASN A 144 1.88 6.75 2.12
N VAL A 145 2.33 7.98 2.37
CA VAL A 145 2.99 8.38 3.64
C VAL A 145 2.19 7.94 4.86
N GLU A 146 0.89 8.23 4.97
CA GLU A 146 0.06 7.89 6.11
C GLU A 146 -0.04 6.37 6.33
N SER A 147 -0.10 5.61 5.25
CA SER A 147 -0.07 4.14 5.31
C SER A 147 1.30 3.59 5.73
N TYR A 148 2.37 4.28 5.37
CA TYR A 148 3.72 3.97 5.84
C TYR A 148 3.85 4.26 7.33
N ILE A 149 3.40 5.43 7.81
CA ILE A 149 3.44 5.81 9.23
C ILE A 149 2.68 4.80 10.10
N ALA A 150 1.55 4.28 9.63
CA ALA A 150 0.81 3.24 10.34
C ALA A 150 1.62 1.94 10.55
N GLY A 151 2.57 1.63 9.66
CA GLY A 151 3.47 0.49 9.76
C GLY A 151 4.80 0.76 10.48
N VAL A 152 5.03 2.01 10.93
CA VAL A 152 6.26 2.48 11.60
C VAL A 152 6.04 2.80 13.07
N VAL A 153 4.93 3.47 13.42
CA VAL A 153 4.74 4.00 14.79
C VAL A 153 4.83 2.91 15.86
N GLY A 154 4.16 1.77 15.66
CA GLY A 154 4.18 0.67 16.62
C GLY A 154 5.60 0.15 16.92
N PRO A 155 6.38 -0.24 15.89
CA PRO A 155 7.77 -0.66 16.05
C PRO A 155 8.70 0.39 16.68
N GLU A 156 8.54 1.67 16.36
CA GLU A 156 9.46 2.73 16.82
C GLU A 156 9.32 3.06 18.31
N ILE A 157 8.09 3.10 18.85
CA ILE A 157 7.86 3.45 20.27
C ILE A 157 7.38 2.28 21.15
N GLY A 158 7.18 1.12 20.54
CA GLY A 158 6.56 -0.04 21.17
C GLY A 158 5.07 0.18 21.50
N ALA A 159 4.42 -0.90 21.94
CA ALA A 159 3.01 -0.86 22.31
C ALA A 159 2.74 0.14 23.45
N ARG A 160 1.76 1.01 23.24
CA ARG A 160 1.33 2.03 24.21
C ARG A 160 0.00 1.66 24.83
N ARG A 161 -0.23 2.10 26.07
CA ARG A 161 -1.53 1.99 26.72
C ARG A 161 -2.52 2.98 26.11
N PRO A 162 -3.85 2.74 26.21
CA PRO A 162 -4.85 3.65 25.64
C PRO A 162 -4.75 5.11 26.12
N ASP A 163 -4.34 5.33 27.37
CA ASP A 163 -4.15 6.66 27.97
C ASP A 163 -2.82 7.34 27.58
N GLU A 164 -1.91 6.64 26.90
CA GLU A 164 -0.65 7.20 26.37
C GLU A 164 -0.80 7.73 24.92
N THR A 165 -2.01 8.10 24.52
CA THR A 165 -2.32 8.54 23.14
C THR A 165 -1.46 9.73 22.68
N ALA A 166 -1.06 10.63 23.59
CA ALA A 166 -0.17 11.75 23.27
C ALA A 166 1.20 11.28 22.72
N ALA A 167 1.74 10.17 23.23
CA ALA A 167 2.99 9.61 22.73
C ALA A 167 2.84 9.06 21.31
N VAL A 168 1.72 8.39 21.02
CA VAL A 168 1.43 7.84 19.69
C VAL A 168 1.21 8.97 18.66
N LEU A 169 0.52 10.05 19.05
CA LEU A 169 0.34 11.24 18.22
C LEU A 169 1.68 11.92 17.91
N ALA A 170 2.52 12.15 18.92
CA ALA A 170 3.83 12.76 18.75
C ALA A 170 4.71 11.90 17.83
N GLN A 171 4.73 10.58 18.04
CA GLN A 171 5.50 9.67 17.20
C GLN A 171 5.03 9.68 15.74
N ALA A 172 3.72 9.75 15.47
CA ALA A 172 3.23 9.83 14.11
C ALA A 172 3.77 11.08 13.38
N VAL A 173 3.81 12.23 14.07
CA VAL A 173 4.36 13.49 13.53
C VAL A 173 5.88 13.41 13.34
N VAL A 174 6.62 12.89 14.33
CA VAL A 174 8.08 12.67 14.25
C VAL A 174 8.42 11.76 13.09
N SER A 175 7.76 10.59 13.00
CA SER A 175 8.03 9.62 11.95
C SER A 175 7.72 10.18 10.56
N ARG A 176 6.65 10.96 10.41
CA ARG A 176 6.31 11.63 9.15
C ARG A 176 7.33 12.68 8.75
N SER A 177 7.75 13.51 9.70
CA SER A 177 8.75 14.56 9.47
C SER A 177 10.05 13.95 8.96
N PHE A 178 10.52 12.90 9.64
CA PHE A 178 11.71 12.16 9.23
C PHE A 178 11.58 11.58 7.81
N ALA A 179 10.47 10.91 7.51
CA ALA A 179 10.24 10.26 6.21
C ALA A 179 10.17 11.26 5.05
N ILE A 180 9.53 12.42 5.26
CA ILE A 180 9.45 13.49 4.27
C ILE A 180 10.81 14.15 4.07
N LYS A 181 11.51 14.49 5.15
CA LYS A 181 12.81 15.15 5.12
C LYS A 181 13.88 14.32 4.42
N ASN A 182 13.88 13.00 4.67
CA ASN A 182 14.88 12.07 4.14
C ASN A 182 14.47 11.41 2.82
N ARG A 183 13.40 11.89 2.16
CA ARG A 183 12.99 11.35 0.86
C ARG A 183 14.11 11.50 -0.18
N GLY A 184 14.35 10.46 -0.97
CA GLY A 184 15.44 10.44 -1.95
C GLY A 184 16.84 10.18 -1.38
N ARG A 185 17.00 10.01 -0.06
CA ARG A 185 18.29 9.70 0.58
C ARG A 185 18.99 8.49 -0.05
N TRP A 186 18.22 7.52 -0.53
CA TRP A 186 18.73 6.29 -1.14
C TRP A 186 18.42 6.18 -2.65
N GLU A 187 18.30 7.31 -3.36
CA GLU A 187 17.98 7.31 -4.80
C GLU A 187 18.93 6.44 -5.63
N ALA A 188 20.21 6.40 -5.26
CA ALA A 188 21.23 5.55 -5.91
C ALA A 188 20.91 4.04 -5.84
N PHE A 189 20.00 3.63 -4.94
CA PHE A 189 19.47 2.27 -4.81
C PHE A 189 18.01 2.14 -5.30
N GLY A 190 17.41 3.24 -5.77
CA GLY A 190 16.07 3.27 -6.36
C GLY A 190 14.91 3.43 -5.38
N PHE A 191 15.17 3.83 -4.13
CA PHE A 191 14.15 4.04 -3.10
C PHE A 191 14.50 5.20 -2.15
N ASP A 192 13.58 5.54 -1.24
CA ASP A 192 13.66 6.70 -0.37
C ASP A 192 14.21 6.37 1.02
N ALA A 193 13.81 5.24 1.61
CA ALA A 193 14.20 4.79 2.95
C ALA A 193 14.30 3.26 3.03
N TYR A 194 15.14 2.73 3.92
CA TYR A 194 15.13 1.32 4.31
C TYR A 194 14.01 1.02 5.31
N ALA A 195 13.52 -0.21 5.30
CA ALA A 195 12.51 -0.70 6.24
C ALA A 195 13.06 -1.14 7.62
N ASP A 196 14.31 -0.79 7.94
CA ASP A 196 15.01 -1.20 9.16
C ASP A 196 15.68 0.00 9.85
N THR A 197 16.49 -0.29 10.88
CA THR A 197 17.11 0.71 11.76
C THR A 197 18.08 1.68 11.07
N ARG A 198 18.37 1.51 9.78
CA ARG A 198 19.11 2.52 9.00
C ARG A 198 18.28 3.79 8.77
N ASP A 199 16.96 3.62 8.72
CA ASP A 199 15.98 4.70 8.63
C ASP A 199 14.90 4.44 9.69
N GLN A 200 13.79 3.81 9.35
CA GLN A 200 12.73 3.46 10.30
C GLN A 200 12.29 2.01 10.13
N VAL A 201 11.96 1.38 11.25
CA VAL A 201 11.49 0.01 11.32
C VAL A 201 10.06 -0.07 10.75
N TYR A 202 9.97 -0.40 9.47
CA TYR A 202 8.71 -0.55 8.74
C TYR A 202 8.32 -2.02 8.59
N LEU A 203 7.31 -2.45 9.34
CA LEU A 203 6.90 -3.86 9.41
C LEU A 203 5.59 -4.17 8.67
N GLY A 204 5.14 -3.23 7.84
CA GLY A 204 3.92 -3.36 7.04
C GLY A 204 2.66 -3.48 7.91
N VAL A 205 1.69 -4.24 7.42
CA VAL A 205 0.35 -4.32 8.03
C VAL A 205 0.34 -5.04 9.38
N ALA A 206 1.37 -5.86 9.65
CA ALA A 206 1.40 -6.73 10.83
C ALA A 206 1.42 -5.97 12.16
N VAL A 207 1.81 -4.70 12.15
CA VAL A 207 1.99 -3.87 13.35
C VAL A 207 0.99 -2.71 13.44
N GLU A 208 0.05 -2.65 12.49
CA GLU A 208 -1.01 -1.66 12.51
C GLU A 208 -2.01 -1.97 13.64
N THR A 209 -2.44 -0.93 14.36
CA THR A 209 -3.49 -1.03 15.39
C THR A 209 -4.48 0.11 15.22
N ASP A 210 -5.67 -0.02 15.81
CA ASP A 210 -6.67 1.06 15.78
C ASP A 210 -6.17 2.34 16.46
N GLN A 211 -5.38 2.21 17.53
CA GLN A 211 -4.77 3.35 18.23
C GLN A 211 -3.76 4.07 17.32
N VAL A 212 -2.92 3.32 16.60
CA VAL A 212 -1.97 3.90 15.65
C VAL A 212 -2.71 4.58 14.51
N TRP A 213 -3.70 3.94 13.91
CA TRP A 213 -4.48 4.53 12.83
C TRP A 213 -5.26 5.77 13.27
N ASP A 214 -5.78 5.80 14.49
CA ASP A 214 -6.42 6.99 15.06
C ASP A 214 -5.42 8.15 15.19
N ALA A 215 -4.22 7.89 15.71
CA ALA A 215 -3.16 8.89 15.82
C ALA A 215 -2.69 9.41 14.45
N VAL A 216 -2.48 8.52 13.48
CA VAL A 216 -2.13 8.86 12.09
C VAL A 216 -3.18 9.76 11.48
N ARG A 217 -4.47 9.40 11.60
CA ARG A 217 -5.58 10.22 11.06
C ARG A 217 -5.69 11.59 11.73
N LYS A 218 -5.51 11.67 13.05
CA LYS A 218 -5.56 12.93 13.81
C LYS A 218 -4.40 13.87 13.50
N THR A 219 -3.28 13.34 13.00
CA THR A 219 -2.06 14.07 12.69
C THR A 219 -1.75 14.06 11.19
N ALA A 220 -2.72 13.72 10.35
CA ALA A 220 -2.49 13.56 8.91
C ALA A 220 -1.88 14.83 8.30
N GLY A 221 -0.77 14.65 7.58
CA GLY A 221 -0.02 15.77 6.99
C GLY A 221 0.72 16.69 7.97
N GLN A 222 0.64 16.48 9.29
CA GLN A 222 1.40 17.28 10.25
C GLN A 222 2.85 16.84 10.31
N VAL A 223 3.75 17.82 10.23
CA VAL A 223 5.20 17.67 10.31
C VAL A 223 5.78 18.73 11.26
N LEU A 224 6.99 18.49 11.75
CA LEU A 224 7.77 19.45 12.53
C LEU A 224 8.57 20.34 11.57
N GLU A 225 8.39 21.64 11.68
CA GLU A 225 9.05 22.64 10.84
C GLU A 225 9.79 23.68 11.67
N TYR A 226 10.90 24.18 11.12
CA TYR A 226 11.64 25.32 11.64
C TYR A 226 12.12 26.16 10.45
N ASP A 227 11.92 27.48 10.51
CA ASP A 227 12.20 28.42 9.41
C ASP A 227 11.57 28.03 8.05
N GLY A 228 10.40 27.37 8.08
CA GLY A 228 9.65 26.96 6.88
C GLY A 228 10.15 25.66 6.24
N ASP A 229 11.16 25.01 6.82
CA ASP A 229 11.67 23.72 6.38
C ASP A 229 11.32 22.62 7.39
N VAL A 230 11.02 21.42 6.88
CA VAL A 230 10.88 20.23 7.73
C VAL A 230 12.22 19.94 8.40
N ILE A 231 12.18 19.76 9.72
CA ILE A 231 13.38 19.48 10.52
C ILE A 231 13.83 18.03 10.37
N ASP A 232 15.08 17.76 10.74
CA ASP A 232 15.49 16.38 11.00
C ASP A 232 14.97 15.95 12.39
N ALA A 233 13.94 15.10 12.39
CA ALA A 233 13.34 14.58 13.60
C ALA A 233 13.97 13.21 13.94
N TYR A 234 14.99 13.21 14.81
CA TYR A 234 15.69 12.01 15.31
C TYR A 234 15.11 11.52 16.64
#